data_AF-A0A1D8MJJ5-F1
#
_entry.id   AF-A0A1D8MJJ5-F1
#
_cell.length_a   1.000
_cell.length_b   1.000
_cell.length_c   1.000
_cell.angle_alpha   90.00
_cell.angle_beta   90.00
_cell.angle_gamma   90.00
#
_symmetry.space_group_name_H-M   'P 1'
#
loop_
_entity.id
_entity.type
_entity.pdbx_description
1 polymer ?
#
loop_
_entity_poly.entity_id
_entity_poly.type
_entity_poly.pdbx_seq_one_letter_code
_entity_poly.pdbx_strand_id
1 'polypeptide(L)'
;SFQDELQNTPKEGTVAEKLLAFNRANRNVAILCNHQKNVSKTHGDAMDKMGDRLKAIKYQRRKIRQMLEQVVEDKKVWKENPKFKEEESDLDDEWMDAHEDNEREKDKERQRKKFERDNEKLRSEDQKEMKPQELDDRLNDVDEKWRTIQNERRSGKPDVGKKSESNLLTSMQKIEDRLEAFRVNASNKDEIKDVSLGTSKISYIDPRITVAWCKEYEVPVEKVFAKTLLTEFTWA
;
A
#
# COMPACT_ATOMS: atom_id res chain seq x y z
N SER A 1 -6.02 32.00 -0.79
CA SER A 1 -6.46 31.60 -2.15
C SER A 1 -5.87 30.23 -2.49
N PHE A 2 -6.33 29.56 -3.55
CA PHE A 2 -5.75 28.27 -3.97
C PHE A 2 -4.22 28.32 -4.12
N GLN A 3 -3.72 29.40 -4.74
CA GLN A 3 -2.29 29.62 -4.94
C GLN A 3 -1.52 29.80 -3.62
N ASP A 4 -2.10 30.49 -2.64
CA ASP A 4 -1.48 30.66 -1.31
C ASP A 4 -1.39 29.33 -0.57
N GLU A 5 -2.42 28.48 -0.70
CA GLU A 5 -2.42 27.17 -0.04
C GLU A 5 -1.41 26.20 -0.66
N LEU A 6 -1.15 26.30 -1.97
CA LEU A 6 -0.12 25.51 -2.63
C LEU A 6 1.30 25.82 -2.14
N GLN A 7 1.54 26.98 -1.51
CA GLN A 7 2.84 27.29 -0.89
C GLN A 7 3.19 26.33 0.26
N ASN A 8 2.19 25.67 0.86
CA ASN A 8 2.38 24.68 1.91
C ASN A 8 2.78 23.29 1.36
N THR A 9 2.99 23.16 0.05
CA THR A 9 3.41 21.90 -0.56
C THR A 9 4.84 21.55 -0.12
N PRO A 10 5.10 20.34 0.41
CA PRO A 10 6.45 19.94 0.79
C PRO A 10 7.35 19.78 -0.45
N LYS A 11 8.38 20.63 -0.57
CA LYS A 11 9.32 20.63 -1.71
C LYS A 11 10.06 19.29 -1.86
N GLU A 12 10.60 18.79 -0.75
CA GLU A 12 11.28 17.49 -0.65
C GLU A 12 10.34 16.31 -0.40
N GLY A 13 9.02 16.54 -0.48
CA GLY A 13 8.03 15.48 -0.29
C GLY A 13 7.97 14.52 -1.47
N THR A 14 7.54 13.29 -1.18
CA THR A 14 7.15 12.31 -2.20
C THR A 14 6.02 12.87 -3.07
N VAL A 15 5.86 12.32 -4.27
CA VAL A 15 4.73 12.67 -5.16
C VAL A 15 3.38 12.49 -4.45
N ALA A 16 3.25 11.48 -3.58
CA ALA A 16 2.03 11.25 -2.82
C ALA A 16 1.72 12.39 -1.82
N GLU A 17 2.73 12.85 -1.08
CA GLU A 17 2.58 13.96 -0.12
C GLU A 17 2.28 15.28 -0.82
N LYS A 18 2.94 15.53 -1.95
CA LYS A 18 2.67 16.69 -2.82
C LYS A 18 1.23 16.68 -3.32
N LEU A 19 0.74 15.52 -3.80
CA LEU A 19 -0.65 15.36 -4.22
C LEU A 19 -1.66 15.55 -3.06
N LEU A 20 -1.32 15.09 -1.85
CA LEU A 20 -2.14 15.35 -0.66
C LEU A 20 -2.25 16.85 -0.38
N ALA A 21 -1.14 17.60 -0.42
CA ALA A 21 -1.14 19.05 -0.25
C ALA A 21 -1.99 19.75 -1.33
N PHE A 22 -1.85 19.34 -2.60
CA PHE A 22 -2.68 19.84 -3.69
C PHE A 22 -4.17 19.56 -3.46
N ASN A 23 -4.52 18.35 -3.04
CA ASN A 23 -5.92 17.96 -2.80
C ASN A 23 -6.52 18.71 -1.61
N ARG A 24 -5.74 18.99 -0.56
CA ARG A 24 -6.15 19.87 0.55
C ARG A 24 -6.45 21.29 0.06
N ALA A 25 -5.57 21.85 -0.78
CA ALA A 25 -5.79 23.16 -1.35
C ALA A 25 -7.06 23.19 -2.23
N ASN A 26 -7.24 22.17 -3.07
CA ASN A 26 -8.42 22.06 -3.91
C ASN A 26 -9.71 21.84 -3.09
N ARG A 27 -9.62 21.09 -1.98
CA ARG A 27 -10.73 20.86 -1.05
C ARG A 27 -11.22 22.17 -0.44
N ASN A 28 -10.31 23.05 -0.05
CA ASN A 28 -10.67 24.35 0.51
C ASN A 28 -11.39 25.23 -0.51
N VAL A 29 -10.92 25.27 -1.76
CA VAL A 29 -11.64 25.94 -2.86
C VAL A 29 -13.03 25.34 -3.03
N ALA A 30 -13.15 24.02 -3.07
CA ALA A 30 -14.44 23.35 -3.22
C ALA A 30 -15.40 23.64 -2.06
N ILE A 31 -14.91 23.76 -0.83
CA ILE A 31 -15.70 24.17 0.34
C ILE A 31 -16.19 25.62 0.18
N LEU A 32 -15.31 26.53 -0.24
CA LEU A 32 -15.67 27.93 -0.50
C LEU A 32 -16.71 28.06 -1.61
N CYS A 33 -16.65 27.19 -2.62
CA CYS A 33 -17.63 27.10 -3.71
C CYS A 33 -18.89 26.28 -3.36
N ASN A 34 -19.05 25.85 -2.10
CA ASN A 34 -20.17 25.04 -1.61
C ASN A 34 -20.38 23.71 -2.39
N HIS A 35 -19.30 23.06 -2.81
CA HIS A 35 -19.30 21.75 -3.48
C HIS A 35 -19.15 20.58 -2.49
N GLN A 36 -19.88 20.63 -1.39
CA GLN A 36 -19.97 19.52 -0.44
C GLN A 36 -20.83 18.39 -1.02
N LYS A 37 -20.57 17.15 -0.59
CA LYS A 37 -21.35 15.97 -0.94
C LYS A 37 -21.55 15.09 0.28
N ASN A 38 -22.59 14.26 0.25
CA ASN A 38 -22.77 13.25 1.27
C ASN A 38 -21.64 12.21 1.20
N VAL A 39 -21.17 11.79 2.38
CA VAL A 39 -20.20 10.69 2.49
C VAL A 39 -20.87 9.41 1.99
N SER A 40 -20.14 8.64 1.17
CA SER A 40 -20.65 7.35 0.67
C SER A 40 -20.97 6.41 1.83
N LYS A 41 -22.09 5.68 1.74
CA LYS A 41 -22.47 4.65 2.73
C LYS A 41 -21.40 3.56 2.88
N THR A 42 -20.63 3.31 1.82
CA THR A 42 -19.55 2.31 1.79
C THR A 42 -18.17 2.88 2.18
N HIS A 43 -18.09 4.16 2.57
CA HIS A 43 -16.81 4.78 2.95
C HIS A 43 -16.20 4.12 4.19
N GLY A 44 -17.04 3.82 5.20
CA GLY A 44 -16.63 3.09 6.41
C GLY A 44 -15.95 1.77 6.07
N ASP A 45 -16.65 0.87 5.37
CA ASP A 45 -16.11 -0.42 4.92
C ASP A 45 -14.81 -0.28 4.12
N ALA A 46 -14.68 0.80 3.33
CA ALA A 46 -13.49 1.06 2.55
C ALA A 46 -12.31 1.55 3.41
N MET A 47 -12.57 2.29 4.49
CA MET A 47 -11.57 2.69 5.48
C MET A 47 -11.14 1.49 6.35
N ASP A 48 -12.09 0.63 6.74
CA ASP A 48 -11.79 -0.57 7.53
C ASP A 48 -10.87 -1.51 6.75
N LYS A 49 -11.17 -1.77 5.47
CA LYS A 49 -10.30 -2.53 4.56
C LYS A 49 -8.91 -1.88 4.38
N MET A 50 -8.84 -0.56 4.42
CA MET A 50 -7.55 0.14 4.40
C MET A 50 -6.79 -0.06 5.71
N GLY A 51 -7.48 -0.03 6.86
CA GLY A 51 -6.93 -0.35 8.17
C GLY A 51 -6.34 -1.76 8.21
N ASP A 52 -7.09 -2.77 7.75
CA ASP A 52 -6.59 -4.15 7.68
C ASP A 52 -5.37 -4.29 6.77
N ARG A 53 -5.37 -3.58 5.64
CA ARG A 53 -4.22 -3.57 4.73
C ARG A 53 -3.01 -2.86 5.35
N LEU A 54 -3.21 -1.82 6.15
CA LEU A 54 -2.16 -1.16 6.90
C LEU A 54 -1.56 -2.13 7.92
N LYS A 55 -2.40 -2.85 8.69
CA LYS A 55 -1.95 -3.91 9.61
C LYS A 55 -1.15 -5.00 8.91
N ALA A 56 -1.56 -5.42 7.70
CA ALA A 56 -0.80 -6.39 6.90
C ALA A 56 0.59 -5.88 6.48
N ILE A 57 0.73 -4.59 6.12
CA ILE A 57 2.05 -3.99 5.82
C ILE A 57 2.91 -3.95 7.09
N LYS A 58 2.32 -3.57 8.23
CA LYS A 58 2.99 -3.56 9.53
C LYS A 58 3.44 -4.96 9.96
N TYR A 59 2.63 -5.98 9.72
CA TYR A 59 3.00 -7.37 9.97
C TYR A 59 4.25 -7.79 9.17
N GLN A 60 4.31 -7.43 7.88
CA GLN A 60 5.50 -7.64 7.04
C GLN A 60 6.71 -6.89 7.57
N ARG A 61 6.52 -5.62 7.96
CA ARG A 61 7.57 -4.78 8.56
C ARG A 61 8.12 -5.38 9.84
N ARG A 62 7.25 -5.83 10.75
CA ARG A 62 7.61 -6.53 12.00
C ARG A 62 8.52 -7.74 11.72
N LYS A 63 8.16 -8.58 10.75
CA LYS A 63 8.97 -9.75 10.35
C LYS A 63 10.36 -9.32 9.85
N ILE A 64 10.45 -8.29 9.02
CA ILE A 64 11.76 -7.77 8.54
C ILE A 64 12.58 -7.19 9.70
N ARG A 65 11.94 -6.50 10.64
CA ARG A 65 12.61 -5.94 11.83
C ARG A 65 13.23 -7.03 12.69
N GLN A 66 12.48 -8.09 12.98
CA GLN A 66 12.96 -9.25 13.73
C GLN A 66 14.08 -10.01 13.00
N MET A 67 14.06 -10.04 11.67
CA MET A 67 15.20 -10.56 10.88
C MET A 67 16.42 -9.65 11.00
N LEU A 68 16.24 -8.32 10.93
CA LEU A 68 17.32 -7.35 11.11
C LEU A 68 17.97 -7.46 12.48
N GLU A 69 17.17 -7.56 13.55
CA GLU A 69 17.66 -7.72 14.92
C GLU A 69 18.58 -8.95 15.09
N GLN A 70 18.40 -10.00 14.26
CA GLN A 70 19.24 -11.20 14.29
C GLN A 70 20.57 -11.04 13.54
N VAL A 71 20.66 -10.14 12.56
CA VAL A 71 21.84 -9.99 11.70
C VAL A 71 22.61 -8.70 11.91
N VAL A 72 21.99 -7.67 12.49
CA VAL A 72 22.63 -6.36 12.68
C VAL A 72 23.70 -6.48 13.74
N GLU A 73 24.96 -6.32 13.33
CA GLU A 73 26.11 -6.33 14.23
C GLU A 73 26.34 -4.94 14.86
N ASP A 74 26.22 -3.87 14.06
CA ASP A 74 26.39 -2.48 14.53
C ASP A 74 25.07 -1.84 14.96
N LYS A 75 24.95 -1.55 16.26
CA LYS A 75 23.79 -0.87 16.84
C LYS A 75 23.58 0.56 16.33
N LYS A 76 24.56 1.14 15.62
CA LYS A 76 24.44 2.46 14.98
C LYS A 76 23.29 2.50 13.97
N VAL A 77 22.99 1.39 13.29
CA VAL A 77 21.85 1.26 12.36
C VAL A 77 20.54 1.76 12.97
N TRP A 78 20.26 1.38 14.23
CA TRP A 78 19.04 1.78 14.94
C TRP A 78 19.04 3.23 15.41
N LYS A 79 20.23 3.83 15.56
CA LYS A 79 20.38 5.26 15.90
C LYS A 79 20.21 6.14 14.67
N GLU A 80 20.77 5.72 13.53
CA GLU A 80 20.66 6.41 12.25
C GLU A 80 19.26 6.29 11.65
N ASN A 81 18.53 5.20 11.98
CA ASN A 81 17.18 4.95 11.50
C ASN A 81 16.21 4.73 12.68
N PRO A 82 15.84 5.78 13.43
CA PRO A 82 14.97 5.65 14.60
C PRO A 82 13.64 4.97 14.29
N LYS A 83 13.06 5.23 13.11
CA LYS A 83 11.81 4.61 12.65
C LYS A 83 11.90 3.09 12.67
N PHE A 84 13.02 2.50 12.23
CA PHE A 84 13.17 1.03 12.15
C PHE A 84 13.08 0.36 13.51
N LYS A 85 13.40 1.09 14.60
CA LYS A 85 13.33 0.58 15.96
C LYS A 85 11.89 0.48 16.48
N GLU A 86 10.95 1.26 15.93
CA GLU A 86 9.58 1.33 16.43
C GLU A 86 8.86 -0.02 16.30
N GLU A 87 8.12 -0.38 17.35
CA GLU A 87 7.27 -1.57 17.37
C GLU A 87 5.87 -1.28 16.86
N GLU A 88 5.29 -2.29 16.21
CA GLU A 88 3.92 -2.25 15.73
C GLU A 88 2.99 -2.65 16.87
N SER A 89 2.62 -1.66 17.70
CA SER A 89 1.83 -1.88 18.92
C SER A 89 0.36 -2.26 18.67
N ASP A 90 -0.13 -2.11 17.44
CA ASP A 90 -1.52 -2.38 17.04
C ASP A 90 -1.73 -3.75 16.37
N LEU A 91 -0.70 -4.60 16.41
CA LEU A 91 -0.77 -6.00 15.97
C LEU A 91 -0.91 -6.91 17.19
N ASP A 92 -2.14 -7.29 17.51
CA ASP A 92 -2.42 -8.32 18.51
C ASP A 92 -2.27 -9.74 17.92
N ASP A 93 -2.13 -10.73 18.81
CA ASP A 93 -1.92 -12.12 18.42
C ASP A 93 -3.14 -12.73 17.69
N GLU A 94 -4.35 -12.32 18.04
CA GLU A 94 -5.59 -12.80 17.43
C GLU A 94 -5.69 -12.36 15.97
N TRP A 95 -5.43 -11.09 15.69
CA TRP A 95 -5.38 -10.56 14.33
C TRP A 95 -4.27 -11.22 13.53
N MET A 96 -3.09 -11.43 14.12
CA MET A 96 -1.98 -12.10 13.43
C MET A 96 -2.31 -13.55 13.05
N ASP A 97 -2.89 -14.33 13.97
CA ASP A 97 -3.31 -15.70 13.68
C ASP A 97 -4.39 -15.72 12.57
N ALA A 98 -5.39 -14.84 12.66
CA ALA A 98 -6.43 -14.71 11.63
C ALA A 98 -5.88 -14.25 10.27
N HIS A 99 -4.89 -13.35 10.26
CA HIS A 99 -4.21 -12.90 9.06
C HIS A 99 -3.45 -14.05 8.38
N GLU A 100 -2.71 -14.85 9.16
CA GLU A 100 -1.97 -16.00 8.68
C GLU A 100 -2.90 -17.10 8.14
N ASP A 101 -4.00 -17.39 8.83
CA ASP A 101 -5.02 -18.34 8.35
C ASP A 101 -5.65 -17.88 7.02
N ASN A 102 -5.97 -16.59 6.89
CA ASN A 102 -6.50 -16.04 5.65
C ASN A 102 -5.51 -16.16 4.49
N GLU A 103 -4.23 -15.84 4.72
CA GLU A 103 -3.20 -16.00 3.69
C GLU A 103 -2.92 -17.47 3.36
N ARG A 104 -3.03 -18.38 4.33
CA ARG A 104 -2.99 -19.84 4.09
C ARG A 104 -4.10 -20.29 3.16
N GLU A 105 -5.34 -19.89 3.42
CA GLU A 105 -6.48 -20.27 2.57
C GLU A 105 -6.36 -19.68 1.16
N LYS A 106 -5.85 -18.44 1.02
CA LYS A 106 -5.55 -17.85 -0.30
C LYS A 106 -4.46 -18.63 -1.03
N ASP A 107 -3.40 -19.07 -0.35
CA ASP A 107 -2.35 -19.89 -0.95
C ASP A 107 -2.89 -21.25 -1.39
N LYS A 108 -3.78 -21.89 -0.60
CA LYS A 108 -4.49 -23.12 -1.01
C LYS A 108 -5.36 -22.89 -2.24
N GLU A 109 -6.13 -21.81 -2.27
CA GLU A 109 -6.96 -21.45 -3.43
C GLU A 109 -6.11 -21.24 -4.68
N ARG A 110 -4.95 -20.58 -4.55
CA ARG A 110 -3.99 -20.44 -5.66
C ARG A 110 -3.46 -21.77 -6.15
N GLN A 111 -3.15 -22.72 -5.26
CA GLN A 111 -2.73 -24.07 -5.67
C GLN A 111 -3.85 -24.83 -6.40
N ARG A 112 -5.10 -24.72 -5.94
CA ARG A 112 -6.27 -25.30 -6.62
C ARG A 112 -6.43 -24.73 -8.03
N LYS A 113 -6.44 -23.40 -8.17
CA LYS A 113 -6.53 -22.72 -9.48
C LYS A 113 -5.36 -23.07 -10.39
N LYS A 114 -4.14 -23.17 -9.84
CA LYS A 114 -2.96 -23.58 -10.60
C LYS A 114 -3.09 -25.02 -11.07
N PHE A 115 -3.52 -25.94 -10.22
CA PHE A 115 -3.75 -27.34 -10.57
C PHE A 115 -4.81 -27.49 -11.67
N GLU A 116 -5.93 -26.77 -11.56
CA GLU A 116 -6.98 -26.76 -12.57
C GLU A 116 -6.47 -26.27 -13.93
N ARG A 117 -5.73 -25.15 -13.94
CA ARG A 117 -5.11 -24.59 -15.15
C ARG A 117 -4.06 -25.52 -15.76
N ASP A 118 -3.23 -26.13 -14.92
CA ASP A 118 -2.22 -27.10 -15.35
C ASP A 118 -2.92 -28.33 -16.01
N ASN A 119 -4.05 -28.81 -15.46
CA ASN A 119 -4.86 -29.88 -16.05
C ASN A 119 -5.57 -29.46 -17.34
N GLU A 120 -6.09 -28.23 -17.41
CA GLU A 120 -6.68 -27.68 -18.64
C GLU A 120 -5.66 -27.66 -19.79
N LYS A 121 -4.43 -27.26 -19.48
CA LYS A 121 -3.32 -27.30 -20.44
C LYS A 121 -3.03 -28.73 -20.91
N LEU A 122 -2.93 -29.69 -19.98
CA LEU A 122 -2.69 -31.10 -20.33
C LEU A 122 -3.80 -31.65 -21.23
N ARG A 123 -5.08 -31.35 -20.93
CA ARG A 123 -6.21 -31.71 -21.80
C ARG A 123 -6.08 -31.12 -23.20
N SER A 124 -5.66 -29.85 -23.31
CA SER A 124 -5.49 -29.19 -24.62
C SER A 124 -4.35 -29.78 -25.46
N GLU A 125 -3.39 -30.46 -24.81
CA GLU A 125 -2.25 -31.13 -25.43
C GLU A 125 -2.49 -32.65 -25.61
N ASP A 126 -3.74 -33.13 -25.46
CA ASP A 126 -4.13 -34.55 -25.44
C ASP A 126 -3.31 -35.41 -24.45
N GLN A 127 -2.79 -34.78 -23.39
CA GLN A 127 -2.07 -35.44 -22.31
C GLN A 127 -3.02 -35.80 -21.15
N LYS A 128 -2.62 -36.81 -20.37
CA LYS A 128 -3.37 -37.22 -19.18
C LYS A 128 -3.29 -36.15 -18.10
N GLU A 129 -4.42 -35.89 -17.45
CA GLU A 129 -4.49 -35.01 -16.28
C GLU A 129 -3.63 -35.53 -15.12
N MET A 130 -3.18 -34.60 -14.29
CA MET A 130 -2.49 -34.90 -13.05
C MET A 130 -3.42 -35.67 -12.10
N LYS A 131 -2.83 -36.52 -11.26
CA LYS A 131 -3.61 -37.29 -10.28
C LYS A 131 -4.17 -36.35 -9.19
N PRO A 132 -5.38 -36.63 -8.65
CA PRO A 132 -5.93 -35.87 -7.52
C PRO A 132 -4.98 -35.81 -6.31
N GLN A 133 -4.21 -36.87 -6.08
CA GLN A 133 -3.20 -36.92 -5.02
C GLN A 133 -2.14 -35.80 -5.12
N GLU A 134 -1.79 -35.36 -6.34
CA GLU A 134 -0.84 -34.25 -6.50
C GLU A 134 -1.42 -32.92 -6.00
N LEU A 135 -2.74 -32.74 -6.05
CA LEU A 135 -3.38 -31.58 -5.44
C LEU A 135 -3.30 -31.67 -3.91
N ASP A 136 -3.55 -32.85 -3.34
CA ASP A 136 -3.45 -33.06 -1.89
C ASP A 136 -2.03 -32.81 -1.39
N ASP A 137 -1.00 -33.30 -2.09
CA ASP A 137 0.40 -33.04 -1.76
C ASP A 137 0.71 -31.53 -1.81
N ARG A 138 0.26 -30.82 -2.85
CA ARG A 138 0.41 -29.35 -2.94
C ARG A 138 -0.29 -28.62 -1.78
N LEU A 139 -1.42 -29.12 -1.30
CA LEU A 139 -2.15 -28.51 -0.18
C LEU A 139 -1.47 -28.79 1.16
N ASN A 140 -0.93 -29.99 1.35
CA ASN A 140 -0.14 -30.37 2.51
C ASN A 140 1.15 -29.54 2.62
N ASP A 141 1.84 -29.31 1.50
CA ASP A 141 3.01 -28.43 1.45
C ASP A 141 2.67 -27.00 1.90
N VAL A 142 1.48 -26.50 1.52
CA VAL A 142 0.99 -25.19 1.97
C VAL A 142 0.74 -25.20 3.48
N ASP A 143 0.11 -26.24 4.01
CA ASP A 143 -0.14 -26.37 5.45
C ASP A 143 1.15 -26.43 6.27
N GLU A 144 2.14 -27.21 5.83
CA GLU A 144 3.43 -27.32 6.51
C GLU A 144 4.23 -26.00 6.46
N LYS A 145 4.22 -25.32 5.31
CA LYS A 145 4.81 -23.99 5.15
C LYS A 145 4.20 -23.00 6.15
N TRP A 146 2.87 -22.93 6.24
CA TRP A 146 2.21 -21.96 7.12
C TRP A 146 2.35 -22.33 8.60
N ARG A 147 2.40 -23.62 8.95
CA ARG A 147 2.75 -24.08 10.30
C ARG A 147 4.14 -23.59 10.71
N THR A 148 5.10 -23.66 9.80
CA THR A 148 6.47 -23.17 10.04
C THR A 148 6.48 -21.65 10.26
N ILE A 149 5.75 -20.89 9.43
CA ILE A 149 5.62 -19.43 9.58
C ILE A 149 5.00 -19.05 10.93
N GLN A 150 3.95 -19.75 11.37
CA GLN A 150 3.31 -19.51 12.67
C GLN A 150 4.27 -19.78 13.84
N ASN A 151 5.03 -20.87 13.78
CA ASN A 151 6.01 -21.21 14.80
C ASN A 151 7.16 -20.19 14.86
N GLU A 152 7.66 -19.75 13.69
CA GLU A 152 8.64 -18.66 13.56
C GLU A 152 8.13 -17.34 14.16
N ARG A 153 6.88 -16.97 13.88
CA ARG A 153 6.26 -15.76 14.43
C ARG A 153 6.19 -15.84 15.96
N ARG A 154 5.68 -16.96 16.49
CA ARG A 154 5.48 -17.17 17.94
C ARG A 154 6.79 -17.24 18.71
N SER A 155 7.87 -17.74 18.09
CA SER A 155 9.21 -17.73 18.69
C SER A 155 9.87 -16.34 18.70
N GLY A 156 9.36 -15.40 17.90
CA GLY A 156 9.95 -14.07 17.70
C GLY A 156 11.26 -14.09 16.90
N LYS A 157 11.67 -15.25 16.37
CA LYS A 157 12.92 -15.45 15.62
C LYS A 157 12.60 -16.04 14.24
N PRO A 158 12.11 -15.21 13.30
CA PRO A 158 11.83 -15.66 11.95
C PRO A 158 13.10 -16.07 11.21
N ASP A 159 12.99 -17.05 10.31
CA ASP A 159 14.14 -17.54 9.54
C ASP A 159 14.66 -16.45 8.59
N VAL A 160 15.90 -16.02 8.83
CA VAL A 160 16.62 -15.04 8.02
C VAL A 160 16.96 -15.61 6.64
N GLY A 161 17.11 -16.94 6.53
CA GLY A 161 17.57 -17.62 5.33
C GLY A 161 18.93 -17.10 4.87
N LYS A 162 19.09 -16.87 3.56
CA LYS A 162 20.34 -16.38 2.95
C LYS A 162 20.41 -14.84 2.84
N LYS A 163 19.56 -14.10 3.57
CA LYS A 163 19.52 -12.63 3.46
C LYS A 163 20.62 -11.99 4.27
N SER A 164 21.41 -11.12 3.64
CA SER A 164 22.39 -10.28 4.34
C SER A 164 21.73 -9.11 5.04
N GLU A 165 22.44 -8.48 5.99
CA GLU A 165 22.04 -7.23 6.64
C GLU A 165 21.68 -6.15 5.60
N SER A 166 22.54 -5.92 4.59
CA SER A 166 22.28 -4.94 3.52
C SER A 166 20.96 -5.19 2.77
N ASN A 167 20.64 -6.46 2.48
CA ASN A 167 19.38 -6.82 1.82
C ASN A 167 18.16 -6.54 2.69
N LEU A 168 18.27 -6.82 3.99
CA LEU A 168 17.21 -6.58 4.94
C LEU A 168 17.01 -5.08 5.22
N LEU A 169 18.09 -4.29 5.27
CA LEU A 169 18.01 -2.82 5.37
C LEU A 169 17.30 -2.22 4.16
N THR A 170 17.65 -2.68 2.95
CA THR A 170 16.95 -2.27 1.73
C THR A 170 15.48 -2.67 1.76
N SER A 171 15.16 -3.85 2.28
CA SER A 171 13.78 -4.33 2.41
C SER A 171 13.00 -3.54 3.45
N MET A 172 13.64 -3.15 4.55
CA MET A 172 13.08 -2.30 5.59
C MET A 172 12.78 -0.89 5.06
N GLN A 173 13.71 -0.28 4.32
CA GLN A 173 13.44 1.02 3.71
C GLN A 173 12.24 0.94 2.75
N LYS A 174 12.17 -0.09 1.91
CA LYS A 174 11.04 -0.28 0.98
C LYS A 174 9.70 -0.48 1.70
N ILE A 175 9.66 -1.21 2.81
CA ILE A 175 8.40 -1.42 3.55
C ILE A 175 7.96 -0.12 4.25
N GLU A 176 8.91 0.68 4.74
CA GLU A 176 8.65 2.00 5.32
C GLU A 176 8.10 2.99 4.29
N ASP A 177 8.74 3.08 3.11
CA ASP A 177 8.27 3.92 2.01
C ASP A 177 6.85 3.52 1.60
N ARG A 178 6.58 2.21 1.54
CA ARG A 178 5.25 1.67 1.24
C ARG A 178 4.23 1.99 2.33
N LEU A 179 4.64 1.94 3.60
CA LEU A 179 3.80 2.25 4.75
C LEU A 179 3.40 3.73 4.75
N GLU A 180 4.36 4.61 4.51
CA GLU A 180 4.13 6.06 4.45
C GLU A 180 3.24 6.42 3.26
N ALA A 181 3.55 5.91 2.07
CA ALA A 181 2.71 6.09 0.89
C ALA A 181 1.27 5.59 1.14
N PHE A 182 1.10 4.49 1.88
CA PHE A 182 -0.22 3.96 2.22
C PHE A 182 -0.97 4.89 3.19
N ARG A 183 -0.30 5.42 4.22
CA ARG A 183 -0.87 6.37 5.19
C ARG A 183 -1.31 7.68 4.52
N VAL A 184 -0.47 8.22 3.63
CA VAL A 184 -0.78 9.42 2.85
C VAL A 184 -2.02 9.19 1.97
N ASN A 185 -2.10 8.04 1.29
CA ASN A 185 -3.26 7.70 0.47
C ASN A 185 -4.54 7.52 1.30
N ALA A 186 -4.45 6.88 2.47
CA ALA A 186 -5.58 6.73 3.39
C ALA A 186 -6.08 8.09 3.89
N SER A 187 -5.17 8.97 4.33
CA SER A 187 -5.52 10.34 4.75
C SER A 187 -6.17 11.12 3.62
N ASN A 188 -5.58 11.09 2.42
CA ASN A 188 -6.14 11.77 1.26
C ASN A 188 -7.58 11.31 0.98
N LYS A 189 -7.85 10.00 1.05
CA LYS A 189 -9.17 9.45 0.79
C LYS A 189 -10.19 9.84 1.87
N ASP A 190 -9.78 9.90 3.12
CA ASP A 190 -10.66 10.29 4.21
C ASP A 190 -10.95 11.81 4.21
N GLU A 191 -9.96 12.65 3.92
CA GLU A 191 -10.14 14.10 3.87
C GLU A 191 -11.09 14.55 2.75
N ILE A 192 -11.11 13.86 1.61
CA ILE A 192 -11.95 14.25 0.45
C ILE A 192 -13.35 13.59 0.45
N LYS A 193 -13.72 12.87 1.52
CA LYS A 193 -14.92 12.02 1.56
C LYS A 193 -16.23 12.79 1.42
N ASP A 194 -16.24 14.04 1.87
CA ASP A 194 -17.41 14.93 1.99
C ASP A 194 -17.39 16.09 0.98
N VAL A 195 -16.44 16.10 0.03
CA VAL A 195 -16.29 17.19 -0.95
C VAL A 195 -16.15 16.66 -2.38
N SER A 196 -16.72 17.39 -3.35
CA SER A 196 -16.55 17.13 -4.79
C SER A 196 -15.46 18.03 -5.37
N LEU A 197 -14.28 17.44 -5.60
CA LEU A 197 -13.09 18.16 -6.10
C LEU A 197 -13.08 18.43 -7.61
N GLY A 198 -13.99 17.81 -8.37
CA GLY A 198 -14.01 17.91 -9.83
C GLY A 198 -14.42 19.30 -10.30
N THR A 199 -15.50 19.84 -9.74
CA THR A 199 -16.06 21.13 -10.17
C THR A 199 -15.11 22.30 -9.89
N SER A 200 -14.51 22.35 -8.69
CA SER A 200 -13.50 23.36 -8.32
C SER A 200 -12.32 23.34 -9.29
N LYS A 201 -11.85 22.14 -9.64
CA LYS A 201 -10.71 21.93 -10.53
C LYS A 201 -10.96 22.33 -11.99
N ILE A 202 -12.19 22.17 -12.47
CA ILE A 202 -12.55 22.48 -13.86
C ILE A 202 -12.91 23.96 -14.02
N SER A 203 -13.71 24.50 -13.10
CA SER A 203 -14.40 25.76 -13.32
C SER A 203 -13.87 26.93 -12.48
N TYR A 204 -13.12 26.67 -11.41
CA TYR A 204 -12.75 27.69 -10.42
C TYR A 204 -11.25 27.84 -10.18
N ILE A 205 -10.43 26.92 -10.70
CA ILE A 205 -8.97 26.96 -10.61
C ILE A 205 -8.42 27.18 -12.03
N ASP A 206 -7.60 28.22 -12.22
CA ASP A 206 -6.90 28.42 -13.48
C ASP A 206 -5.91 27.24 -13.70
N PRO A 207 -6.05 26.47 -14.79
CA PRO A 207 -5.21 25.30 -15.04
C PRO A 207 -3.72 25.64 -15.12
N ARG A 208 -3.35 26.87 -15.51
CA ARG A 208 -1.94 27.31 -15.54
C ARG A 208 -1.30 27.34 -14.15
N ILE A 209 -2.08 27.64 -13.11
CA ILE A 209 -1.60 27.57 -11.71
C ILE A 209 -1.25 26.12 -11.37
N THR A 210 -2.10 25.18 -11.79
CA THR A 210 -1.86 23.74 -11.56
C THR A 210 -0.67 23.23 -12.37
N VAL A 211 -0.53 23.63 -13.64
CA VAL A 211 0.60 23.25 -14.49
C VAL A 211 1.92 23.84 -13.95
N ALA A 212 1.91 25.09 -13.50
CA ALA A 212 3.06 25.72 -12.85
C ALA A 212 3.48 24.96 -11.59
N TRP A 213 2.51 24.61 -10.74
CA TRP A 213 2.76 23.78 -9.56
C TRP A 213 3.33 22.40 -9.92
N CYS A 214 2.79 21.73 -10.94
CA CYS A 214 3.31 20.44 -11.40
C CYS A 214 4.79 20.55 -11.83
N LYS A 215 5.17 21.62 -12.52
CA LYS A 215 6.56 21.89 -12.94
C LYS A 215 7.46 22.22 -11.74
N GLU A 216 7.01 23.07 -10.83
CA GLU A 216 7.78 23.49 -9.65
C GLU A 216 8.08 22.33 -8.70
N TYR A 217 7.09 21.45 -8.48
CA TYR A 217 7.20 20.34 -7.52
C TYR A 217 7.52 19.00 -8.18
N GLU A 218 7.84 18.99 -9.48
CA GLU A 218 8.19 17.79 -10.27
C GLU A 218 7.12 16.69 -10.19
N VAL A 219 5.84 17.09 -10.20
CA VAL A 219 4.70 16.16 -10.17
C VAL A 219 4.20 15.94 -11.60
N PRO A 220 4.09 14.68 -12.07
CA PRO A 220 3.53 14.40 -13.39
C PRO A 220 2.09 14.92 -13.51
N VAL A 221 1.81 15.71 -14.54
CA VAL A 221 0.52 16.39 -14.72
C VAL A 221 -0.65 15.41 -14.84
N GLU A 222 -0.39 14.20 -15.33
CA GLU A 222 -1.34 13.08 -15.45
C GLU A 222 -1.76 12.50 -14.09
N LYS A 223 -1.00 12.77 -13.02
CA LYS A 223 -1.39 12.44 -11.65
C LYS A 223 -2.38 13.44 -11.09
N VAL A 224 -2.44 14.64 -11.66
CA VAL A 224 -3.36 15.69 -11.26
C VAL A 224 -4.57 15.66 -12.18
N PHE A 225 -4.42 15.90 -13.47
CA PHE A 225 -5.53 15.93 -14.42
C PHE A 225 -5.83 14.56 -15.00
N ALA A 226 -7.11 14.19 -15.05
CA ALA A 226 -7.57 13.04 -15.82
C ALA A 226 -7.34 13.27 -17.32
N LYS A 227 -7.25 12.19 -18.12
CA LYS A 227 -6.99 12.27 -19.57
C LYS A 227 -7.91 13.24 -20.30
N THR A 228 -9.19 13.30 -19.93
CA THR A 228 -10.18 14.22 -20.51
C THR A 228 -9.85 15.69 -20.22
N LEU A 229 -9.39 16.01 -19.02
CA LEU A 229 -9.00 17.36 -18.62
C LEU A 229 -7.67 17.79 -19.26
N LEU A 230 -6.75 16.85 -19.49
CA LEU A 230 -5.52 17.13 -20.23
C LEU A 230 -5.81 17.56 -21.68
N THR A 231 -6.78 16.92 -22.34
CA THR A 231 -7.21 17.33 -23.69
C THR A 231 -7.91 18.70 -23.71
N GLU A 232 -8.65 19.03 -22.65
CA GLU A 232 -9.35 20.32 -22.53
C GLU A 232 -8.39 21.49 -22.23
N PHE A 233 -7.38 21.26 -21.39
CA PHE A 233 -6.42 22.27 -20.96
C PHE A 233 -5.10 22.25 -21.75
N THR A 234 -5.13 21.83 -23.01
CA THR A 234 -3.94 21.81 -23.89
C THR A 234 -3.29 23.18 -24.12
N TRP A 235 -4.04 24.26 -23.88
CA TRP A 235 -3.58 25.64 -24.01
C TRP A 235 -2.78 26.15 -22.78
N ALA A 236 -2.84 25.44 -21.65
CA ALA A 236 -2.22 25.84 -20.37
C ALA A 236 -0.87 25.16 -20.15
#